data_AF-A0A5N3R477-F1
#
_entry.id   AF-A0A5N3R477-F1
#
_cell.length_a   1.000
_cell.length_b   1.000
_cell.length_c   1.000
_cell.angle_alpha   90.00
_cell.angle_beta   90.00
_cell.angle_gamma   90.00
#
_symmetry.space_group_name_H-M   'P 1'
#
loop_
_entity.id
_entity.type
_entity.pdbx_description
1 polymer ?
#
loop_
_entity_poly.entity_id
_entity_poly.type
_entity_poly.pdbx_seq_one_letter_code
_entity_poly.pdbx_strand_id
1 'polypeptide(L)'
;MTVMIQRGLLIGIVLLSNSAWADSFLANTAPHAPPPQESATLSSVGNQPSAPKVPNDDEIDEIWKGVSSSFAFPFQDWEDRELFDGLSGNVGYHQPLAETESANIPAGSTQGPTNLNKTLTLSLKYTIAGAWFVSGTVYHYLDSDQQQAWNPDFTYVFGYSDWRPYTLSLVYANYGGNRFNPDPGQNRTEFKQGTWSLGWKFPIKSPFVDLFRFTDDGSIGCQIDYNFTPEYFNLATTEYKNNHQTLSLGCKYSIWGNWYVNGTAFYYFDKQQQQPWNPDYTYGFGYFDWRPGTITLQYNNYSGNRWNSSDRGEGTGRFKDGSITLAYSFAF
;
A
#
# COMPACT_ATOMS: atom_id res chain seq x y z
N MET A 1 -25.04 -3.63 58.49
CA MET A 1 -24.10 -2.66 59.10
C MET A 1 -22.71 -3.28 58.97
N THR A 2 -21.72 -2.79 58.23
CA THR A 2 -21.48 -1.47 57.64
C THR A 2 -20.31 -1.62 56.65
N VAL A 3 -20.56 -1.24 55.40
CA VAL A 3 -19.68 -0.53 54.43
C VAL A 3 -18.39 -1.17 53.89
N MET A 4 -18.45 -1.37 52.56
CA MET A 4 -17.38 -1.44 51.56
C MET A 4 -16.36 -0.29 51.69
N ILE A 5 -15.07 -0.58 51.54
CA ILE A 5 -14.11 0.39 50.99
C ILE A 5 -13.40 -0.25 49.81
N GLN A 6 -13.80 0.25 48.64
CA GLN A 6 -13.18 0.11 47.33
C GLN A 6 -11.73 0.63 47.37
N ARG A 7 -10.76 -0.17 46.93
CA ARG A 7 -9.44 0.33 46.49
C ARG A 7 -9.34 0.11 44.99
N GLY A 8 -9.48 1.20 44.25
CA GLY A 8 -9.24 1.25 42.81
C GLY A 8 -7.75 1.04 42.51
N LEU A 9 -7.48 0.14 41.56
CA LEU A 9 -6.17 -0.07 40.98
C LEU A 9 -6.08 0.79 39.71
N LEU A 10 -5.61 2.03 39.87
CA LEU A 10 -5.11 2.85 38.77
C LEU A 10 -3.67 2.42 38.51
N ILE A 11 -3.44 1.62 37.47
CA ILE A 11 -2.10 1.38 36.93
C ILE A 11 -1.89 2.43 35.83
N GLY A 12 -1.02 3.39 36.12
CA GLY A 12 -0.65 4.47 35.23
C GLY A 12 0.16 3.98 34.03
N ILE A 13 -0.30 4.39 32.85
CA ILE A 13 0.48 4.44 31.61
C ILE A 13 1.28 5.74 31.67
N VAL A 14 2.47 5.71 32.28
CA VAL A 14 3.51 6.73 32.08
C VAL A 14 4.85 6.02 32.25
N LEU A 15 5.78 6.30 31.32
CA LEU A 15 7.20 5.90 31.25
C LEU A 15 7.56 4.89 30.13
N LEU A 16 7.36 5.29 28.88
CA LEU A 16 8.24 4.93 27.76
C LEU A 16 8.33 6.12 26.80
N SER A 17 9.01 7.18 27.26
CA SER A 17 9.32 8.36 26.45
C SER A 17 10.74 8.76 26.80
N ASN A 18 11.73 8.11 26.20
CA ASN A 18 13.11 8.60 26.03
C ASN A 18 14.02 7.54 25.40
N SER A 19 13.71 7.11 24.17
CA SER A 19 14.69 6.54 23.21
C SER A 19 13.99 6.04 21.95
N ALA A 20 13.43 6.95 21.17
CA ALA A 20 13.08 6.69 19.77
C ALA A 20 13.96 7.60 18.92
N TRP A 21 15.24 7.25 18.81
CA TRP A 21 16.13 7.90 17.85
C TRP A 21 15.85 7.26 16.50
N ALA A 22 15.39 8.07 15.54
CA ALA A 22 15.27 7.61 14.17
C ALA A 22 16.67 7.16 13.70
N ASP A 23 16.81 5.88 13.37
CA ASP A 23 18.04 5.37 12.77
C ASP A 23 18.37 6.21 11.53
N SER A 24 19.60 6.68 11.46
CA SER A 24 20.18 7.41 10.34
C SER A 24 20.02 6.67 8.99
N PHE A 25 19.84 5.34 9.03
CA PHE A 25 19.53 4.52 7.87
C PHE A 25 18.11 4.75 7.33
N LEU A 26 17.14 5.02 8.21
CA LEU A 26 15.74 5.30 7.85
C LEU A 26 15.49 6.77 7.51
N ALA A 27 16.32 7.68 8.02
CA ALA A 27 16.19 9.12 7.81
C ALA A 27 16.52 9.59 6.37
N ASN A 28 17.19 8.78 5.55
CA ASN A 28 17.79 9.21 4.28
C ASN A 28 17.14 8.64 3.00
N THR A 29 15.96 8.01 3.05
CA THR A 29 15.42 7.28 1.89
C THR A 29 14.47 8.07 0.98
N ALA A 30 14.63 9.39 0.90
CA ALA A 30 14.08 10.18 -0.20
C ALA A 30 15.23 10.99 -0.81
N PRO A 31 15.90 10.49 -1.87
CA PRO A 31 16.73 11.36 -2.67
C PRO A 31 15.78 12.37 -3.30
N HIS A 32 15.86 13.61 -2.81
CA HIS A 32 15.32 14.77 -3.48
C HIS A 32 15.79 14.75 -4.94
N ALA A 33 14.94 15.23 -5.86
CA ALA A 33 15.42 15.49 -7.21
C ALA A 33 16.70 16.33 -7.12
N PRO A 34 17.78 16.00 -7.87
CA PRO A 34 18.97 16.83 -7.88
C PRO A 34 18.57 18.28 -8.19
N PRO A 35 19.16 19.28 -7.51
CA PRO A 35 18.87 20.67 -7.82
C PRO A 35 19.17 20.95 -9.30
N PRO A 36 18.38 21.81 -9.97
CA PRO A 36 18.64 22.15 -11.37
C PRO A 36 20.06 22.67 -11.50
N GLN A 37 20.86 22.07 -12.38
CA GLN A 37 22.14 22.67 -12.78
C GLN A 37 21.85 24.05 -13.37
N GLU A 38 22.60 25.04 -12.89
CA GLU A 38 22.44 26.45 -13.25
C GLU A 38 22.27 26.65 -14.75
N SER A 39 21.22 27.37 -15.09
CA SER A 39 20.79 27.72 -16.44
C SER A 39 21.94 28.21 -17.30
N ALA A 40 22.36 27.39 -18.27
CA ALA A 40 23.09 27.90 -19.41
C ALA A 40 22.21 28.92 -20.13
N THR A 41 22.74 30.13 -20.27
CA THR A 41 22.15 31.32 -20.89
C THR A 41 21.34 31.02 -22.15
N LEU A 42 20.10 31.53 -22.17
CA LEU A 42 19.17 31.54 -23.29
C LEU A 42 19.79 32.17 -24.55
N SER A 43 20.01 31.36 -25.58
CA SER A 43 19.98 31.80 -26.97
C SER A 43 18.88 31.05 -27.71
N SER A 44 17.97 31.84 -28.28
CA SER A 44 16.75 31.42 -28.96
C SER A 44 17.02 30.58 -30.20
N VAL A 45 16.59 29.31 -30.22
CA VAL A 45 16.32 28.58 -31.47
C VAL A 45 15.17 27.58 -31.27
N GLY A 46 14.06 27.84 -31.96
CA GLY A 46 13.18 26.86 -32.60
C GLY A 46 12.55 25.74 -31.76
N ASN A 47 11.23 25.84 -31.55
CA ASN A 47 10.37 24.69 -31.24
C ASN A 47 10.50 23.61 -32.33
N GLN A 48 11.24 22.55 -32.02
CA GLN A 48 11.13 21.26 -32.67
C GLN A 48 10.65 20.25 -31.61
N PRO A 49 9.67 19.37 -31.93
CA PRO A 49 9.33 18.29 -31.04
C PRO A 49 10.56 17.39 -30.90
N SER A 50 11.15 17.37 -29.71
CA SER A 50 12.30 16.51 -29.40
C SER A 50 11.90 15.05 -29.59
N ALA A 51 12.57 14.37 -30.54
CA ALA A 51 12.51 12.93 -30.68
C ALA A 51 12.81 12.24 -29.33
N PRO A 52 12.27 11.02 -29.08
CA PRO A 52 12.57 10.29 -27.85
C PRO A 52 14.09 10.20 -27.66
N LYS A 53 14.57 10.79 -26.56
CA LYS A 53 15.97 10.84 -26.20
C LYS A 53 16.41 9.41 -25.90
N VAL A 54 17.36 8.87 -26.67
CA VAL A 54 17.99 7.59 -26.37
C VAL A 54 18.60 7.68 -24.96
N PRO A 55 18.41 6.70 -24.07
CA PRO A 55 19.03 6.70 -22.76
C PRO A 55 20.54 6.92 -22.88
N ASN A 56 21.11 7.79 -22.06
CA ASN A 56 22.56 7.92 -22.00
C ASN A 56 23.17 6.72 -21.26
N ASP A 57 24.47 6.51 -21.43
CA ASP A 57 25.18 5.38 -20.80
C ASP A 57 24.99 5.35 -19.27
N ASP A 58 24.93 6.53 -18.62
CA ASP A 58 24.67 6.64 -17.17
C ASP A 58 23.30 6.09 -16.76
N GLU A 59 22.23 6.35 -17.53
CA GLU A 59 20.89 5.83 -17.23
C GLU A 59 20.81 4.31 -17.41
N ILE A 60 21.51 3.79 -18.43
CA ILE A 60 21.60 2.35 -18.66
C ILE A 60 22.31 1.68 -17.48
N ASP A 61 23.38 2.28 -16.97
CA ASP A 61 24.09 1.79 -15.78
C ASP A 61 23.23 1.84 -14.51
N GLU A 62 22.44 2.90 -14.31
CA GLU A 62 21.48 2.98 -13.20
C GLU A 62 20.41 1.89 -13.29
N ILE A 63 19.87 1.65 -14.48
CA ILE A 63 18.89 0.58 -14.72
C ILE A 63 19.52 -0.78 -14.39
N TRP A 64 20.70 -1.06 -14.92
CA TRP A 64 21.39 -2.33 -14.65
C TRP A 64 21.75 -2.50 -13.18
N LYS A 65 22.14 -1.43 -12.49
CA LYS A 65 22.38 -1.47 -11.05
C LYS A 65 21.12 -1.80 -10.27
N GLY A 66 19.98 -1.21 -10.63
CA GLY A 66 18.68 -1.50 -10.00
C GLY A 66 18.26 -2.96 -10.21
N VAL A 67 18.34 -3.45 -11.45
CA VAL A 67 17.97 -4.82 -11.80
C VAL A 67 18.92 -5.84 -11.16
N SER A 68 20.23 -5.65 -11.27
CA SER A 68 21.23 -6.61 -10.75
C SER A 68 21.29 -6.67 -9.23
N SER A 69 20.95 -5.58 -8.54
CA SER A 69 20.84 -5.58 -7.07
C SER A 69 19.50 -6.05 -6.55
N SER A 70 18.50 -6.26 -7.42
CA SER A 70 17.19 -6.77 -7.00
C SER A 70 17.30 -8.19 -6.46
N PHE A 71 16.57 -8.46 -5.38
CA PHE A 71 16.58 -9.73 -4.65
C PHE A 71 17.90 -10.08 -3.95
N ALA A 72 18.89 -9.18 -3.96
CA ALA A 72 20.11 -9.38 -3.18
C ALA A 72 19.77 -9.53 -1.69
N PHE A 73 20.37 -10.53 -1.05
CA PHE A 73 20.24 -10.75 0.38
C PHE A 73 21.56 -10.33 1.05
N PRO A 74 21.58 -9.27 1.88
CA PRO A 74 22.80 -8.81 2.52
C PRO A 74 23.06 -9.66 3.78
N PHE A 75 23.76 -10.80 3.59
CA PHE A 75 24.04 -11.74 4.69
C PHE A 75 24.84 -11.09 5.84
N GLN A 76 25.78 -10.19 5.54
CA GLN A 76 26.58 -9.51 6.55
C GLN A 76 25.71 -8.65 7.47
N ASP A 77 24.82 -7.83 6.90
CA ASP A 77 23.89 -6.99 7.68
C ASP A 77 22.90 -7.81 8.53
N TRP A 78 22.65 -9.06 8.14
CA TRP A 78 21.73 -9.95 8.84
C TRP A 78 22.36 -10.66 10.03
N GLU A 79 23.65 -11.04 9.95
CA GLU A 79 24.35 -11.78 11.00
C GLU A 79 24.57 -10.95 12.27
N ASP A 80 24.82 -9.65 12.11
CA ASP A 80 25.11 -8.73 13.22
C ASP A 80 23.85 -8.11 13.85
N ARG A 81 22.67 -8.59 13.46
CA ARG A 81 21.41 -7.88 13.69
C ARG A 81 20.72 -8.26 15.00
N GLU A 82 20.27 -7.26 15.75
CA GLU A 82 19.44 -7.49 16.95
C GLU A 82 18.02 -7.92 16.59
N LEU A 83 17.36 -8.66 17.49
CA LEU A 83 16.05 -9.28 17.24
C LEU A 83 14.95 -8.29 16.83
N PHE A 84 14.99 -7.07 17.35
CA PHE A 84 13.98 -6.03 17.09
C PHE A 84 14.46 -4.97 16.10
N ASP A 85 15.72 -5.04 15.66
CA ASP A 85 16.22 -4.12 14.66
C ASP A 85 15.48 -4.36 13.33
N GLY A 86 14.93 -3.28 12.77
CA GLY A 86 14.05 -3.32 11.60
C GLY A 86 12.57 -3.55 11.90
N LEU A 87 12.19 -3.71 13.18
CA LEU A 87 10.79 -3.72 13.57
C LEU A 87 10.27 -2.27 13.62
N SER A 88 9.27 -2.02 12.80
CA SER A 88 8.55 -0.74 12.74
C SER A 88 7.05 -1.00 12.69
N GLY A 89 6.26 0.02 12.97
CA GLY A 89 4.83 -0.12 12.90
C GLY A 89 4.09 1.21 12.85
N ASN A 90 2.78 1.12 12.74
CA ASN A 90 1.89 2.25 12.93
C ASN A 90 0.60 1.80 13.62
N VAL A 91 0.00 2.74 14.33
CA VAL A 91 -1.39 2.64 14.81
C VAL A 91 -2.24 3.60 14.01
N GLY A 92 -3.37 3.12 13.49
CA GLY A 92 -4.20 3.89 12.57
C GLY A 92 -5.69 3.82 12.88
N TYR A 93 -6.38 4.93 12.64
CA TYR A 93 -7.84 5.03 12.60
C TYR A 93 -8.30 5.22 11.15
N HIS A 94 -9.26 4.40 10.72
CA HIS A 94 -9.85 4.46 9.38
C HIS A 94 -11.32 4.85 9.49
N GLN A 95 -11.66 5.95 8.83
CA GLN A 95 -13.00 6.52 8.73
C GLN A 95 -13.50 6.39 7.30
N PRO A 96 -14.40 5.44 7.00
CA PRO A 96 -15.09 5.40 5.72
C PRO A 96 -15.99 6.64 5.57
N LEU A 97 -16.15 7.12 4.33
CA LEU A 97 -16.98 8.29 4.02
C LEU A 97 -18.47 7.95 3.85
N ALA A 98 -18.78 6.70 3.55
CA ALA A 98 -20.14 6.19 3.47
C ALA A 98 -20.40 5.25 4.65
N GLU A 99 -21.54 5.46 5.31
CA GLU A 99 -22.18 4.49 6.19
C GLU A 99 -23.24 3.79 5.33
N THR A 100 -23.10 2.49 5.08
CA THR A 100 -24.10 1.77 4.27
C THR A 100 -24.20 0.32 4.68
N GLU A 101 -25.38 -0.24 4.43
CA GLU A 101 -25.76 -1.62 4.73
C GLU A 101 -24.75 -2.63 4.18
N SER A 102 -24.61 -3.76 4.88
CA SER A 102 -23.79 -4.91 4.47
C SER A 102 -24.01 -5.25 3.00
N ALA A 103 -22.94 -5.39 2.22
CA ALA A 103 -23.07 -5.87 0.85
C ALA A 103 -23.72 -7.27 0.89
N ASN A 104 -24.81 -7.45 0.15
CA ASN A 104 -25.55 -8.72 0.12
C ASN A 104 -24.85 -9.71 -0.82
N ILE A 105 -23.72 -10.25 -0.38
CA ILE A 105 -22.96 -11.29 -1.09
C ILE A 105 -23.37 -12.65 -0.50
N PRO A 106 -23.50 -13.70 -1.33
CA PRO A 106 -23.75 -15.05 -0.84
C PRO A 106 -22.79 -15.45 0.30
N ALA A 107 -23.34 -16.17 1.29
CA ALA A 107 -22.57 -16.67 2.41
C ALA A 107 -21.40 -17.55 1.94
N GLY A 108 -20.24 -17.42 2.60
CA GLY A 108 -19.02 -18.17 2.28
C GLY A 108 -18.00 -17.44 1.41
N SER A 109 -18.27 -16.20 0.99
CA SER A 109 -17.27 -15.37 0.32
C SER A 109 -16.30 -14.71 1.32
N THR A 110 -15.00 -14.99 1.19
CA THR A 110 -13.92 -14.33 1.92
C THR A 110 -13.29 -13.18 1.12
N GLN A 111 -13.92 -12.80 -0.01
CA GLN A 111 -13.59 -11.65 -0.84
C GLN A 111 -14.84 -10.78 -1.08
N GLY A 112 -14.67 -9.46 -1.19
CA GLY A 112 -15.81 -8.57 -1.38
C GLY A 112 -15.46 -7.09 -1.51
N PRO A 113 -16.49 -6.22 -1.54
CA PRO A 113 -16.39 -4.76 -1.53
C PRO A 113 -15.62 -4.22 -0.33
N THR A 114 -15.17 -2.99 -0.50
CA THR A 114 -14.46 -2.22 0.55
C THR A 114 -15.25 -2.19 1.84
N ASN A 115 -14.53 -2.34 2.96
CA ASN A 115 -15.08 -2.23 4.29
C ASN A 115 -15.58 -0.79 4.55
N LEU A 116 -16.84 -0.67 4.99
CA LEU A 116 -17.47 0.61 5.36
C LEU A 116 -17.61 0.78 6.88
N ASN A 117 -16.90 -0.03 7.67
CA ASN A 117 -16.82 0.08 9.12
C ASN A 117 -15.64 0.97 9.55
N LYS A 118 -15.81 1.65 10.68
CA LYS A 118 -14.71 2.35 11.36
C LYS A 118 -13.78 1.32 11.98
N THR A 119 -12.49 1.43 11.70
CA THR A 119 -11.51 0.47 12.20
C THR A 119 -10.33 1.14 12.88
N LEU A 120 -9.84 0.50 13.94
CA LEU A 120 -8.52 0.73 14.49
C LEU A 120 -7.59 -0.35 13.94
N THR A 121 -6.35 0.04 13.64
CA THR A 121 -5.35 -0.86 13.07
C THR A 121 -4.05 -0.79 13.83
N LEU A 122 -3.40 -1.92 13.96
CA LEU A 122 -1.99 -2.04 14.35
C LEU A 122 -1.27 -2.75 13.21
N SER A 123 -0.42 -2.02 12.49
CA SER A 123 0.44 -2.57 11.45
C SER A 123 1.86 -2.71 11.98
N LEU A 124 2.46 -3.87 11.81
CA LEU A 124 3.85 -4.15 12.12
C LEU A 124 4.57 -4.58 10.84
N LYS A 125 5.80 -4.10 10.66
CA LYS A 125 6.69 -4.49 9.58
C LYS A 125 8.04 -4.84 10.18
N TYR A 126 8.53 -6.02 9.84
CA TYR A 126 9.87 -6.46 10.15
C TYR A 126 10.68 -6.52 8.85
N THR A 127 11.64 -5.62 8.70
CA THR A 127 12.67 -5.75 7.67
C THR A 127 13.59 -6.88 8.10
N ILE A 128 13.77 -7.91 7.27
CA ILE A 128 14.61 -9.08 7.60
C ILE A 128 16.08 -8.74 7.33
N ALA A 129 16.37 -8.36 6.08
CA ALA A 129 17.68 -7.94 5.62
C ALA A 129 17.52 -7.17 4.30
N GLY A 130 18.17 -6.01 4.16
CA GLY A 130 18.03 -5.16 2.98
C GLY A 130 16.56 -4.80 2.72
N ALA A 131 16.04 -5.17 1.55
CA ALA A 131 14.66 -4.91 1.14
C ALA A 131 13.71 -6.12 1.32
N TRP A 132 14.16 -7.20 1.97
CA TRP A 132 13.32 -8.33 2.37
C TRP A 132 12.52 -8.00 3.62
N PHE A 133 11.23 -8.30 3.62
CA PHE A 133 10.35 -7.96 4.74
C PHE A 133 9.20 -8.94 4.95
N VAL A 134 8.67 -8.92 6.16
CA VAL A 134 7.35 -9.44 6.55
C VAL A 134 6.57 -8.30 7.19
N SER A 135 5.28 -8.22 6.94
CA SER A 135 4.38 -7.28 7.56
C SER A 135 3.03 -7.93 7.86
N GLY A 136 2.40 -7.48 8.94
CA GLY A 136 1.05 -7.86 9.30
C GLY A 136 0.27 -6.65 9.82
N THR A 137 -1.03 -6.61 9.53
CA THR A 137 -1.94 -5.63 10.11
C THR A 137 -3.05 -6.34 10.84
N VAL A 138 -3.35 -5.91 12.06
CA VAL A 138 -4.49 -6.37 12.85
C VAL A 138 -5.56 -5.29 12.86
N TYR A 139 -6.83 -5.70 12.75
CA TYR A 139 -7.98 -4.84 12.68
C TYR A 139 -8.86 -5.01 13.92
N HIS A 140 -9.32 -3.89 14.46
CA HIS A 140 -10.40 -3.85 15.42
C HIS A 140 -11.54 -3.03 14.84
N TYR A 141 -12.69 -3.67 14.67
CA TYR A 141 -13.91 -3.08 14.13
C TYR A 141 -14.70 -2.42 15.26
N LEU A 142 -14.99 -1.13 15.12
CA LEU A 142 -15.73 -0.40 16.16
C LEU A 142 -17.20 -0.82 16.24
N ASP A 143 -17.75 -1.32 15.14
CA ASP A 143 -19.05 -1.97 15.08
C ASP A 143 -18.88 -3.44 14.66
N SER A 144 -18.72 -4.35 15.61
CA SER A 144 -18.46 -5.76 15.31
C SER A 144 -19.56 -6.42 14.47
N ASP A 145 -20.80 -5.95 14.60
CA ASP A 145 -21.96 -6.54 13.92
C ASP A 145 -21.94 -6.25 12.42
N GLN A 146 -21.19 -5.23 11.99
CA GLN A 146 -20.98 -4.90 10.58
C GLN A 146 -19.78 -5.62 9.94
N GLN A 147 -19.03 -6.45 10.69
CA GLN A 147 -17.90 -7.18 10.15
C GLN A 147 -18.36 -8.29 9.19
N GLN A 148 -18.06 -8.11 7.90
CA GLN A 148 -18.38 -9.10 6.86
C GLN A 148 -17.39 -10.26 6.83
N ALA A 149 -17.76 -11.39 6.22
CA ALA A 149 -16.90 -12.57 6.08
C ALA A 149 -15.54 -12.27 5.39
N TRP A 150 -15.51 -11.31 4.47
CA TRP A 150 -14.29 -10.86 3.79
C TRP A 150 -13.54 -9.73 4.50
N ASN A 151 -14.05 -9.21 5.62
CA ASN A 151 -13.38 -8.19 6.43
C ASN A 151 -12.41 -8.87 7.42
N PRO A 152 -11.08 -8.93 7.17
CA PRO A 152 -10.14 -9.70 7.99
C PRO A 152 -10.03 -9.21 9.44
N ASP A 153 -9.73 -10.12 10.35
CA ASP A 153 -9.15 -9.77 11.65
C ASP A 153 -7.68 -9.37 11.50
N PHE A 154 -6.98 -9.99 10.55
CA PHE A 154 -5.60 -9.66 10.21
C PHE A 154 -5.27 -9.85 8.73
N THR A 155 -4.28 -9.10 8.25
CA THR A 155 -3.73 -9.25 6.91
C THR A 155 -2.22 -9.44 7.01
N TYR A 156 -1.62 -10.05 6.00
CA TYR A 156 -0.18 -10.30 6.00
C TYR A 156 0.41 -10.16 4.60
N VAL A 157 1.62 -9.63 4.56
CA VAL A 157 2.36 -9.32 3.35
C VAL A 157 3.82 -9.68 3.57
N PHE A 158 4.47 -10.28 2.58
CA PHE A 158 5.90 -10.56 2.67
C PHE A 158 6.54 -10.58 1.28
N GLY A 159 7.85 -10.42 1.25
CA GLY A 159 8.62 -10.53 0.01
C GLY A 159 9.78 -9.55 -0.04
N TYR A 160 10.13 -9.14 -1.26
CA TYR A 160 11.18 -8.19 -1.56
C TYR A 160 10.59 -6.96 -2.23
N SER A 161 10.83 -5.78 -1.68
CA SER A 161 10.45 -4.51 -2.32
C SER A 161 11.38 -3.38 -1.91
N ASP A 162 12.24 -2.99 -2.85
CA ASP A 162 13.13 -1.86 -2.70
C ASP A 162 12.46 -0.58 -3.21
N TRP A 163 12.54 0.53 -2.48
CA TRP A 163 11.92 1.80 -2.90
C TRP A 163 12.66 2.47 -4.08
N ARG A 164 13.92 2.09 -4.33
CA ARG A 164 14.76 2.72 -5.35
C ARG A 164 14.21 2.48 -6.76
N PRO A 165 14.37 3.46 -7.67
CA PRO A 165 14.01 3.30 -9.07
C PRO A 165 14.78 2.14 -9.72
N TYR A 166 14.19 1.58 -10.78
CA TYR A 166 14.72 0.50 -11.60
C TYR A 166 14.93 -0.84 -10.88
N THR A 167 14.40 -0.99 -9.67
CA THR A 167 14.41 -2.25 -8.93
C THR A 167 13.19 -3.11 -9.25
N LEU A 168 13.36 -4.43 -9.14
CA LEU A 168 12.27 -5.40 -9.18
C LEU A 168 11.70 -5.61 -7.77
N SER A 169 10.43 -5.97 -7.70
CA SER A 169 9.77 -6.44 -6.47
C SER A 169 9.08 -7.76 -6.68
N LEU A 170 9.09 -8.61 -5.65
CA LEU A 170 8.28 -9.82 -5.60
C LEU A 170 7.59 -9.84 -4.24
N VAL A 171 6.28 -9.63 -4.24
CA VAL A 171 5.50 -9.47 -3.01
C VAL A 171 4.32 -10.42 -3.05
N TYR A 172 4.10 -11.14 -1.94
CA TYR A 172 2.85 -11.82 -1.67
C TYR A 172 2.03 -10.97 -0.70
N ALA A 173 0.75 -10.78 -0.99
CA ALA A 173 -0.18 -10.08 -0.10
C ALA A 173 -1.49 -10.85 0.04
N ASN A 174 -1.95 -11.05 1.29
CA ASN A 174 -3.24 -11.62 1.59
C ASN A 174 -4.08 -10.65 2.43
N TYR A 175 -5.11 -10.11 1.79
CA TYR A 175 -6.10 -9.22 2.39
C TYR A 175 -7.49 -9.89 2.52
N GLY A 176 -7.58 -11.21 2.34
CA GLY A 176 -8.84 -11.95 2.40
C GLY A 176 -9.39 -12.06 3.81
N GLY A 177 -10.52 -12.75 3.97
CA GLY A 177 -11.25 -12.93 5.23
C GLY A 177 -10.54 -13.76 6.32
N ASN A 178 -9.28 -13.46 6.66
CA ASN A 178 -8.55 -14.15 7.71
C ASN A 178 -9.18 -13.89 9.09
N ARG A 179 -9.17 -14.89 9.97
CA ARG A 179 -9.84 -14.87 11.27
C ARG A 179 -8.90 -15.35 12.37
N PHE A 180 -8.89 -14.72 13.54
CA PHE A 180 -8.19 -15.31 14.69
C PHE A 180 -8.90 -16.56 15.20
N ASN A 181 -10.23 -16.51 15.24
CA ASN A 181 -11.10 -17.58 15.74
C ASN A 181 -12.17 -17.90 14.69
N PRO A 182 -11.84 -18.69 13.64
CA PRO A 182 -12.81 -19.06 12.62
C PRO A 182 -13.90 -19.99 13.17
N ASP A 183 -15.09 -19.97 12.56
CA ASP A 183 -16.15 -20.92 12.85
C ASP A 183 -15.71 -22.36 12.52
N PRO A 184 -16.31 -23.39 13.15
CA PRO A 184 -16.01 -24.79 12.85
C PRO A 184 -16.12 -25.08 11.33
N GLY A 185 -15.03 -25.56 10.73
CA GLY A 185 -14.96 -25.88 9.31
C GLY A 185 -14.46 -24.74 8.40
N GLN A 186 -14.21 -23.54 8.93
CA GLN A 186 -13.56 -22.44 8.20
C GLN A 186 -12.05 -22.41 8.46
N ASN A 187 -11.28 -21.94 7.49
CA ASN A 187 -9.83 -21.79 7.65
C ASN A 187 -9.49 -20.50 8.40
N ARG A 188 -8.34 -20.50 9.08
CA ARG A 188 -7.79 -19.30 9.72
C ARG A 188 -7.31 -18.26 8.70
N THR A 189 -6.76 -18.78 7.61
CA THR A 189 -6.24 -18.01 6.48
C THR A 189 -6.51 -18.75 5.18
N GLU A 190 -6.82 -18.01 4.13
CA GLU A 190 -7.01 -18.54 2.79
C GLU A 190 -5.81 -18.21 1.91
N PHE A 191 -4.71 -18.95 2.09
CA PHE A 191 -3.44 -18.65 1.43
C PHE A 191 -3.54 -18.61 -0.11
N LYS A 192 -4.38 -19.48 -0.70
CA LYS A 192 -4.62 -19.51 -2.15
C LYS A 192 -5.28 -18.24 -2.70
N GLN A 193 -5.90 -17.45 -1.84
CA GLN A 193 -6.58 -16.22 -2.19
C GLN A 193 -5.68 -14.98 -2.08
N GLY A 194 -4.43 -15.15 -1.65
CA GLY A 194 -3.43 -14.08 -1.69
C GLY A 194 -2.86 -13.90 -3.09
N THR A 195 -2.39 -12.69 -3.36
CA THR A 195 -1.87 -12.29 -4.67
C THR A 195 -0.35 -12.21 -4.63
N TRP A 196 0.29 -12.82 -5.62
CA TRP A 196 1.69 -12.60 -5.94
C TRP A 196 1.82 -11.47 -6.96
N SER A 197 2.66 -10.48 -6.67
CA SER A 197 2.93 -9.34 -7.54
C SER A 197 4.42 -9.30 -7.88
N LEU A 198 4.74 -9.45 -9.17
CA LEU A 198 6.09 -9.22 -9.72
C LEU A 198 6.11 -7.85 -10.37
N GLY A 199 6.87 -6.94 -9.77
CA GLY A 199 6.87 -5.52 -10.12
C GLY A 199 8.19 -5.02 -10.64
N TRP A 200 8.15 -3.97 -11.46
CA TRP A 200 9.31 -3.16 -11.84
C TRP A 200 9.02 -1.68 -11.63
N LYS A 201 9.91 -1.00 -10.90
CA LYS A 201 9.78 0.41 -10.55
C LYS A 201 10.55 1.28 -11.53
N PHE A 202 9.99 2.41 -11.92
CA PHE A 202 10.66 3.38 -12.79
C PHE A 202 10.16 4.80 -12.52
N PRO A 203 11.03 5.82 -12.57
CA PRO A 203 10.61 7.20 -12.48
C PRO A 203 10.07 7.70 -13.82
N ILE A 204 9.15 8.65 -13.81
CA ILE A 204 8.83 9.45 -14.99
C ILE A 204 9.79 10.64 -15.00
N LYS A 205 10.56 10.77 -16.09
CA LYS A 205 11.55 11.82 -16.29
C LYS A 205 11.02 12.90 -17.25
N SER A 206 11.75 14.02 -17.34
CA SER A 206 11.51 15.08 -18.33
C SER A 206 11.54 14.52 -19.77
N PRO A 207 10.72 15.04 -20.70
CA PRO A 207 9.83 16.19 -20.53
C PRO A 207 8.46 15.85 -19.93
N PHE A 208 8.15 14.57 -19.72
CA PHE A 208 6.80 14.14 -19.32
C PHE A 208 6.45 14.57 -17.90
N VAL A 209 7.40 14.50 -16.96
CA VAL A 209 7.16 14.97 -15.60
C VAL A 209 6.91 16.48 -15.56
N ASP A 210 7.56 17.25 -16.44
CA ASP A 210 7.44 18.71 -16.50
C ASP A 210 6.04 19.18 -16.91
N LEU A 211 5.30 18.34 -17.64
CA LEU A 211 3.90 18.63 -18.00
C LEU A 211 2.96 18.57 -16.79
N PHE A 212 3.31 17.81 -15.75
CA PHE A 212 2.47 17.55 -14.58
C PHE A 212 3.04 18.10 -13.28
N ARG A 213 4.26 18.65 -13.32
CA ARG A 213 4.98 19.16 -12.15
C ARG A 213 4.54 20.57 -11.82
N PHE A 214 3.94 20.75 -10.64
CA PHE A 214 3.48 22.06 -10.14
C PHE A 214 4.52 22.81 -9.29
N THR A 215 5.58 22.11 -8.87
CA THR A 215 6.58 22.56 -7.88
C THR A 215 7.96 22.10 -8.31
N ASP A 216 9.02 22.74 -7.81
CA ASP A 216 10.36 22.31 -8.19
C ASP A 216 10.83 20.98 -7.59
N ASP A 217 10.11 20.49 -6.58
CA ASP A 217 10.41 19.20 -5.94
C ASP A 217 9.54 18.05 -6.49
N GLY A 218 8.66 18.36 -7.46
CA GLY A 218 7.70 17.41 -7.98
C GLY A 218 8.38 16.21 -8.65
N SER A 219 8.03 15.00 -8.22
CA SER A 219 8.55 13.75 -8.80
C SER A 219 7.47 12.69 -8.91
N ILE A 220 7.51 11.92 -10.00
CA ILE A 220 6.57 10.82 -10.26
C ILE A 220 7.35 9.51 -10.29
N GLY A 221 7.06 8.62 -9.35
CA GLY A 221 7.52 7.24 -9.36
C GLY A 221 6.39 6.31 -9.78
N CYS A 222 6.66 5.40 -10.70
CA CYS A 222 5.70 4.41 -11.17
C CYS A 222 6.22 2.98 -10.95
N GLN A 223 5.29 2.04 -10.95
CA GLN A 223 5.54 0.61 -10.86
C GLN A 223 4.55 -0.12 -11.76
N ILE A 224 5.05 -1.03 -12.57
CA ILE A 224 4.23 -1.98 -13.32
C ILE A 224 4.33 -3.35 -12.68
N ASP A 225 3.19 -4.00 -12.42
CA ASP A 225 3.13 -5.31 -11.78
C ASP A 225 2.34 -6.29 -12.62
N TYR A 226 2.88 -7.50 -12.77
CA TYR A 226 2.08 -8.67 -13.07
C TYR A 226 1.58 -9.28 -11.75
N ASN A 227 0.25 -9.44 -11.64
CA ASN A 227 -0.41 -9.95 -10.45
C ASN A 227 -1.07 -11.30 -10.74
N PHE A 228 -0.85 -12.27 -9.85
CA PHE A 228 -1.41 -13.60 -9.93
C PHE A 228 -2.06 -13.99 -8.60
N THR A 229 -3.36 -14.25 -8.62
CA THR A 229 -4.12 -14.78 -7.50
C THR A 229 -4.55 -16.22 -7.83
N PRO A 230 -4.04 -17.25 -7.13
CA PRO A 230 -4.36 -18.63 -7.43
C PRO A 230 -5.85 -18.95 -7.38
N GLU A 231 -6.57 -18.38 -6.41
CA GLU A 231 -8.00 -18.62 -6.18
C GLU A 231 -8.75 -17.30 -5.91
N TYR A 232 -9.94 -17.13 -6.52
CA TYR A 232 -10.77 -15.94 -6.35
C TYR A 232 -12.26 -16.30 -6.34
N PHE A 233 -13.07 -15.51 -5.64
CA PHE A 233 -14.50 -15.70 -5.60
C PHE A 233 -15.17 -15.10 -6.84
N ASN A 234 -15.99 -15.88 -7.54
CA ASN A 234 -16.75 -15.42 -8.69
C ASN A 234 -18.23 -15.26 -8.34
N LEU A 235 -18.70 -14.02 -8.23
CA LEU A 235 -20.06 -13.69 -7.82
C LEU A 235 -21.13 -14.28 -8.75
N ALA A 236 -20.88 -14.31 -10.06
CA ALA A 236 -21.85 -14.79 -11.05
C ALA A 236 -22.13 -16.30 -10.94
N THR A 237 -21.13 -17.07 -10.51
CA THR A 237 -21.25 -18.53 -10.31
C THR A 237 -21.33 -18.94 -8.84
N THR A 238 -21.08 -18.01 -7.92
CA THR A 238 -21.02 -18.24 -6.46
C THR A 238 -20.01 -19.30 -6.05
N GLU A 239 -18.94 -19.45 -6.84
CA GLU A 239 -17.90 -20.45 -6.66
C GLU A 239 -16.51 -19.81 -6.64
N TYR A 240 -15.57 -20.47 -5.97
CA TYR A 240 -14.16 -20.15 -6.11
C TYR A 240 -13.63 -20.69 -7.43
N LYS A 241 -13.02 -19.80 -8.20
CA LYS A 241 -12.34 -20.09 -9.46
C LYS A 241 -10.85 -19.83 -9.32
N ASN A 242 -10.08 -20.26 -10.31
CA ASN A 242 -8.62 -20.23 -10.25
C ASN A 242 -8.00 -19.28 -11.26
N ASN A 243 -6.73 -18.92 -11.02
CA ASN A 243 -5.85 -18.23 -11.95
C ASN A 243 -6.34 -16.83 -12.38
N HIS A 244 -6.70 -16.01 -11.40
CA HIS A 244 -7.00 -14.60 -11.65
C HIS A 244 -5.71 -13.84 -11.92
N GLN A 245 -5.65 -13.15 -13.07
CA GLN A 245 -4.45 -12.48 -13.54
C GLN A 245 -4.75 -11.04 -13.94
N THR A 246 -3.93 -10.11 -13.46
CA THR A 246 -4.00 -8.70 -13.85
C THR A 246 -2.63 -8.12 -14.11
N LEU A 247 -2.57 -7.08 -14.93
CA LEU A 247 -1.44 -6.17 -15.02
C LEU A 247 -1.85 -4.86 -14.35
N SER A 248 -1.01 -4.28 -13.49
CA SER A 248 -1.28 -2.97 -12.89
C SER A 248 -0.18 -1.97 -13.17
N LEU A 249 -0.55 -0.70 -13.36
CA LEU A 249 0.35 0.43 -13.43
C LEU A 249 0.01 1.40 -12.31
N GLY A 250 0.83 1.41 -11.26
CA GLY A 250 0.73 2.33 -10.13
C GLY A 250 1.68 3.50 -10.31
N CYS A 251 1.23 4.73 -10.06
CA CYS A 251 2.09 5.91 -10.02
C CYS A 251 1.78 6.76 -8.79
N LYS A 252 2.83 7.26 -8.14
CA LYS A 252 2.76 8.22 -7.04
C LYS A 252 3.47 9.50 -7.47
N TYR A 253 2.74 10.60 -7.42
CA TYR A 253 3.28 11.94 -7.58
C TYR A 253 3.49 12.57 -6.20
N SER A 254 4.75 12.81 -5.86
CA SER A 254 5.13 13.61 -4.69
C SER A 254 5.10 15.09 -5.11
N ILE A 255 4.21 15.87 -4.50
CA ILE A 255 3.98 17.27 -4.86
C ILE A 255 5.04 18.15 -4.20
N TRP A 256 5.08 18.13 -2.87
CA TRP A 256 6.05 18.88 -2.08
C TRP A 256 6.12 18.27 -0.68
N GLY A 257 7.34 18.02 -0.22
CA GLY A 257 7.57 17.25 1.00
C GLY A 257 6.85 15.90 0.94
N ASN A 258 6.02 15.63 1.94
CA ASN A 258 5.29 14.36 2.09
C ASN A 258 3.87 14.40 1.49
N TRP A 259 3.48 15.51 0.85
CA TRP A 259 2.20 15.61 0.16
C TRP A 259 2.25 14.87 -1.17
N TYR A 260 1.23 14.06 -1.43
CA TYR A 260 1.20 13.21 -2.61
C TYR A 260 -0.21 13.03 -3.18
N VAL A 261 -0.24 12.63 -4.45
CA VAL A 261 -1.38 11.99 -5.11
C VAL A 261 -0.89 10.68 -5.70
N ASN A 262 -1.70 9.64 -5.65
CA ASN A 262 -1.40 8.37 -6.31
C ASN A 262 -2.59 7.86 -7.12
N GLY A 263 -2.27 6.98 -8.05
CA GLY A 263 -3.25 6.25 -8.84
C GLY A 263 -2.70 4.89 -9.24
N THR A 264 -3.57 3.91 -9.43
CA THR A 264 -3.22 2.62 -10.01
C THR A 264 -4.28 2.22 -11.00
N ALA A 265 -3.88 1.87 -12.22
CA ALA A 265 -4.77 1.31 -13.24
C ALA A 265 -4.58 -0.19 -13.33
N PHE A 266 -5.65 -0.93 -13.62
CA PHE A 266 -5.65 -2.39 -13.72
C PHE A 266 -6.17 -2.84 -15.08
N TYR A 267 -5.44 -3.76 -15.69
CA TYR A 267 -5.83 -4.50 -16.87
C TYR A 267 -6.06 -5.96 -16.48
N TYR A 268 -7.26 -6.47 -16.78
CA TYR A 268 -7.64 -7.85 -16.50
C TYR A 268 -7.43 -8.67 -17.78
N PHE A 269 -6.62 -9.72 -17.71
CA PHE A 269 -6.36 -10.59 -18.87
C PHE A 269 -7.64 -11.31 -19.32
N ASP A 270 -8.51 -11.63 -18.36
CA ASP A 270 -9.88 -12.07 -18.61
C ASP A 270 -10.85 -11.17 -17.84
N LYS A 271 -11.58 -10.33 -18.58
CA LYS A 271 -12.55 -9.39 -18.01
C LYS A 271 -13.70 -10.10 -17.29
N GLN A 272 -13.99 -11.37 -17.57
CA GLN A 272 -15.00 -12.15 -16.86
C GLN A 272 -14.58 -12.50 -15.42
N GLN A 273 -13.28 -12.39 -15.11
CA GLN A 273 -12.75 -12.59 -13.75
C GLN A 273 -12.98 -11.36 -12.87
N GLN A 274 -13.20 -10.19 -13.45
CA GLN A 274 -13.38 -8.94 -12.73
C GLN A 274 -14.71 -8.91 -11.95
N GLN A 275 -14.61 -8.90 -10.62
CA GLN A 275 -15.77 -8.78 -9.73
C GLN A 275 -16.21 -7.31 -9.59
N PRO A 276 -17.46 -7.03 -9.13
CA PRO A 276 -17.94 -5.66 -8.92
C PRO A 276 -17.03 -4.82 -8.01
N TRP A 277 -16.34 -5.44 -7.05
CA TRP A 277 -15.40 -4.80 -6.14
C TRP A 277 -13.96 -4.75 -6.66
N ASN A 278 -13.63 -5.39 -7.78
CA ASN A 278 -12.31 -5.30 -8.40
C ASN A 278 -12.26 -4.07 -9.31
N PRO A 279 -11.52 -3.00 -8.96
CA PRO A 279 -11.54 -1.75 -9.73
C PRO A 279 -10.80 -1.84 -11.07
N ASP A 280 -11.18 -0.98 -12.00
CA ASP A 280 -10.36 -0.57 -13.14
C ASP A 280 -9.21 0.34 -12.70
N TYR A 281 -9.45 1.16 -11.67
CA TYR A 281 -8.44 2.02 -11.09
C TYR A 281 -8.68 2.31 -9.60
N THR A 282 -7.61 2.64 -8.89
CA THR A 282 -7.65 3.17 -7.51
C THR A 282 -6.94 4.50 -7.48
N TYR A 283 -7.28 5.34 -6.51
CA TYR A 283 -6.63 6.64 -6.34
C TYR A 283 -6.65 7.07 -4.88
N GLY A 284 -5.72 7.95 -4.53
CA GLY A 284 -5.57 8.45 -3.18
C GLY A 284 -4.71 9.70 -3.15
N PHE A 285 -4.78 10.42 -2.06
CA PHE A 285 -4.02 11.65 -1.85
C PHE A 285 -3.91 11.96 -0.36
N GLY A 286 -2.91 12.74 0.02
CA GLY A 286 -2.74 13.18 1.40
C GLY A 286 -1.30 13.48 1.74
N TYR A 287 -1.02 13.39 3.04
CA TYR A 287 0.29 13.53 3.65
C TYR A 287 0.74 12.16 4.17
N PHE A 288 1.84 11.64 3.64
CA PHE A 288 2.36 10.32 4.02
C PHE A 288 3.78 10.43 4.56
N ASP A 289 3.93 10.10 5.83
CA ASP A 289 5.23 9.97 6.49
C ASP A 289 5.28 8.68 7.29
N TRP A 290 6.19 7.81 6.90
CA TRP A 290 6.38 6.48 7.50
C TRP A 290 7.46 6.51 8.58
N ARG A 291 8.19 7.62 8.73
CA ARG A 291 9.30 7.72 9.68
C ARG A 291 8.77 7.65 11.12
N PRO A 292 9.49 7.02 12.05
CA PRO A 292 9.08 6.99 13.45
C PRO A 292 8.84 8.39 14.02
N GLY A 293 7.78 8.55 14.81
CA GLY A 293 7.41 9.84 15.40
C GLY A 293 6.59 10.77 14.50
N THR A 294 6.15 10.29 13.34
CA THR A 294 5.40 11.10 12.35
C THR A 294 3.96 10.62 12.18
N ILE A 295 3.16 11.45 11.51
CA ILE A 295 1.76 11.16 11.21
C ILE A 295 1.55 10.97 9.71
N THR A 296 0.59 10.13 9.37
CA THR A 296 0.06 9.99 8.02
C THR A 296 -1.43 10.35 8.04
N LEU A 297 -1.84 11.24 7.15
CA LEU A 297 -3.24 11.59 6.92
C LEU A 297 -3.53 11.47 5.43
N GLN A 298 -4.37 10.51 5.05
CA GLN A 298 -4.61 10.21 3.64
C GLN A 298 -6.05 9.82 3.39
N TYR A 299 -6.52 10.10 2.18
CA TYR A 299 -7.73 9.53 1.62
C TYR A 299 -7.33 8.48 0.57
N ASN A 300 -7.98 7.33 0.57
CA ASN A 300 -7.84 6.33 -0.47
C ASN A 300 -9.19 5.76 -0.90
N ASN A 301 -9.32 5.49 -2.19
CA ASN A 301 -10.48 4.83 -2.77
C ASN A 301 -10.03 3.56 -3.51
N TYR A 302 -10.25 2.42 -2.84
CA TYR A 302 -10.02 1.08 -3.36
C TYR A 302 -11.33 0.38 -3.78
N SER A 303 -12.45 1.11 -3.80
CA SER A 303 -13.75 0.56 -4.21
C SER A 303 -13.73 0.21 -5.71
N GLY A 304 -14.75 -0.50 -6.20
CA GLY A 304 -14.90 -0.90 -7.61
C GLY A 304 -15.09 0.28 -8.58
N ASN A 305 -14.12 1.18 -8.69
CA ASN A 305 -14.10 2.27 -9.65
C ASN A 305 -13.99 1.71 -11.07
N ARG A 306 -14.67 2.36 -12.01
CA ARG A 306 -14.76 1.94 -13.42
C ARG A 306 -14.46 3.12 -14.32
N TRP A 307 -13.81 2.87 -15.45
CA TRP A 307 -13.57 3.89 -16.48
C TRP A 307 -14.89 4.51 -16.97
N ASN A 308 -15.90 3.65 -17.19
CA ASN A 308 -17.25 4.07 -17.47
C ASN A 308 -18.12 3.91 -16.22
N SER A 309 -18.74 5.00 -15.78
CA SER A 309 -19.55 5.00 -14.56
C SER A 309 -20.78 4.10 -14.64
N SER A 310 -21.28 3.77 -15.84
CA SER A 310 -22.41 2.84 -16.00
C SER A 310 -22.07 1.39 -15.63
N ASP A 311 -20.79 1.03 -15.62
CA ASP A 311 -20.32 -0.34 -15.42
C ASP A 311 -20.00 -0.64 -13.94
N ARG A 312 -20.29 0.33 -13.05
CA ARG A 312 -20.02 0.22 -11.62
C ARG A 312 -20.98 -0.76 -10.98
N GLY A 313 -20.45 -1.54 -10.03
CA GLY A 313 -21.28 -2.31 -9.12
C GLY A 313 -22.16 -1.39 -8.28
N GLU A 314 -23.29 -1.90 -7.83
CA GLU A 314 -24.13 -1.17 -6.89
C GLU A 314 -23.33 -0.85 -5.62
N GLY A 315 -23.39 0.41 -5.21
CA GLY A 315 -22.68 0.87 -4.00
C GLY A 315 -21.16 0.98 -4.15
N THR A 316 -20.58 0.87 -5.35
CA THR A 316 -19.12 0.95 -5.55
C THR A 316 -18.68 2.10 -6.47
N GLY A 317 -17.41 2.46 -6.40
CA GLY A 317 -16.75 3.32 -7.39
C GLY A 317 -17.10 4.81 -7.29
N ARG A 318 -17.72 5.26 -6.19
CA ARG A 318 -17.99 6.68 -5.91
C ARG A 318 -16.94 7.20 -4.93
N PHE A 319 -16.76 8.53 -4.89
CA PHE A 319 -15.87 9.17 -3.93
C PHE A 319 -16.22 8.82 -2.47
N LYS A 320 -17.51 8.80 -2.12
CA LYS A 320 -17.94 8.41 -0.78
C LYS A 320 -17.65 6.95 -0.41
N ASP A 321 -17.30 6.10 -1.37
CA ASP A 321 -16.93 4.70 -1.12
C ASP A 321 -15.43 4.56 -0.78
N GLY A 322 -14.72 5.67 -0.58
CA GLY A 322 -13.36 5.72 -0.04
C GLY A 322 -13.32 5.93 1.47
N SER A 323 -12.11 6.01 2.01
CA SER A 323 -11.86 6.19 3.45
C SER A 323 -10.73 7.17 3.71
N ILE A 324 -10.83 7.86 4.85
CA ILE A 324 -9.76 8.68 5.43
C ILE A 324 -9.04 7.87 6.49
N THR A 325 -7.72 7.82 6.42
CA THR A 325 -6.85 7.18 7.41
C THR A 325 -6.02 8.25 8.12
N LEU A 326 -6.01 8.20 9.45
CA LEU A 326 -5.04 8.89 10.30
C LEU A 326 -4.19 7.84 11.01
N ALA A 327 -2.87 7.90 10.86
CA ALA A 327 -1.96 6.95 11.50
C ALA A 327 -0.74 7.63 12.12
N TYR A 328 -0.20 7.00 13.16
CA TYR A 328 1.04 7.40 13.82
C TYR A 328 2.08 6.28 13.73
N SER A 329 3.27 6.62 13.26
CA SER A 329 4.37 5.68 12.97
C SER A 329 5.36 5.59 14.15
N PHE A 330 5.85 4.39 14.45
CA PHE A 330 6.82 4.10 15.51
C PHE A 330 7.82 3.01 15.07
N ALA A 331 8.94 2.91 15.81
CA ALA A 331 9.94 1.85 15.67
C ALA A 331 10.44 1.43 17.06
N PHE A 332 11.10 0.27 17.12
CA PHE A 332 11.66 -0.31 18.34
C PHE A 332 13.16 -0.14 18.43
#